data_AF-A0A3C0YMV7-F1
#
_entry.id   AF-A0A3C0YMV7-F1
#
_cell.length_a   1.000
_cell.length_b   1.000
_cell.length_c   1.000
_cell.angle_alpha   90.00
_cell.angle_beta   90.00
_cell.angle_gamma   90.00
#
_symmetry.space_group_name_H-M   'P 1'
#
loop_
_entity.id
_entity.type
_entity.pdbx_description
1 polymer ?
#
loop_
_entity_poly.entity_id
_entity_poly.type
_entity_poly.pdbx_seq_one_letter_code
_entity_poly.pdbx_strand_id
1 'polypeptide(L)'
;EKKNVLVDSFIKWKIVDPAKYYVSVKGDEVQAERRISQTVNDGLRAEFGKRTIHDVVSGERGEIMQILTERADRDLRSMGIQILDVRLRRVDLPKEVSESVYQRMEAERKSVANELRSQGFAA
;
A
#
# COMPACT_ATOMS: atom_id res chain seq x y z
N GLU A 1 9.00 -14.72 -0.72
CA GLU A 1 10.12 -13.94 -1.31
C GLU A 1 9.98 -12.48 -0.94
N LYS A 2 11.06 -11.82 -0.49
CA LYS A 2 11.08 -10.37 -0.31
C LYS A 2 11.24 -9.72 -1.68
N LYS A 3 10.13 -9.37 -2.31
CA LYS A 3 10.11 -8.66 -3.58
C LYS A 3 10.08 -7.17 -3.26
N ASN A 4 11.16 -6.46 -3.59
CA ASN A 4 11.22 -5.01 -3.44
C ASN A 4 10.17 -4.40 -4.37
N VAL A 5 9.41 -3.41 -3.90
CA VAL A 5 8.41 -2.71 -4.71
C VAL A 5 8.70 -1.22 -4.58
N LEU A 6 8.71 -0.53 -5.71
CA LEU A 6 8.83 0.92 -5.73
C LEU A 6 7.41 1.50 -5.64
N VAL A 7 7.17 2.22 -4.55
CA VAL A 7 5.86 2.80 -4.27
C VAL A 7 5.99 4.32 -4.19
N ASP A 8 5.30 5.01 -5.09
CA ASP A 8 5.08 6.45 -5.02
C ASP A 8 3.71 6.70 -4.39
N SER A 9 3.67 7.53 -3.35
CA SER A 9 2.46 7.83 -2.59
C SER A 9 2.41 9.30 -2.19
N PHE A 10 1.20 9.84 -2.04
CA PHE A 10 0.99 11.16 -1.48
C PHE A 10 0.04 11.07 -0.28
N ILE A 11 0.28 11.95 0.69
CA ILE A 11 -0.42 11.95 1.97
C ILE A 11 -0.96 13.36 2.20
N LYS A 12 -2.25 13.46 2.51
CA LYS A 12 -2.88 14.71 2.96
C LYS A 12 -3.09 14.63 4.46
N TRP A 13 -2.60 15.62 5.18
CA TRP A 13 -2.72 15.68 6.63
C TRP A 13 -2.99 17.12 7.09
N LYS A 14 -3.45 17.27 8.33
CA LYS A 14 -3.62 18.57 8.98
C LYS A 14 -3.31 18.49 10.46
N ILE A 15 -2.96 19.62 11.06
CA ILE A 15 -2.84 19.76 12.50
C ILE A 15 -4.25 19.94 13.09
N VAL A 16 -4.63 19.06 14.02
CA VAL A 16 -5.92 19.14 14.74
C VAL A 16 -5.73 19.66 16.16
N ASP A 17 -4.60 19.37 16.80
CA ASP A 17 -4.26 19.82 18.15
C ASP A 17 -2.87 20.47 18.14
N PRO A 18 -2.79 21.80 18.03
CA PRO A 18 -1.52 22.52 17.97
C PRO A 18 -0.66 22.35 19.23
N ALA A 19 -1.27 22.16 20.40
CA ALA A 19 -0.53 21.99 21.64
C ALA A 19 0.19 20.63 21.66
N LYS A 20 -0.51 19.54 21.31
CA LYS A 20 0.11 18.22 21.18
C LYS A 20 1.14 18.16 20.05
N TYR A 21 0.86 18.82 18.94
CA TYR A 21 1.81 18.95 17.84
C TYR A 21 3.11 19.61 18.30
N TYR A 22 3.01 20.75 18.99
CA TYR A 22 4.17 21.45 19.51
C TYR A 22 4.95 20.61 20.53
N VAL A 23 4.29 19.88 21.42
CA VAL A 23 4.98 18.99 22.38
C VAL A 23 5.66 17.81 21.67
N SER A 24 5.06 17.27 20.61
CA SER A 24 5.51 16.04 19.95
C SER A 24 6.63 16.26 18.94
N VAL A 25 6.58 17.36 18.19
CA VAL A 25 7.51 17.68 17.10
C VAL A 25 8.15 19.07 17.23
N LYS A 26 7.95 19.78 18.36
CA LYS A 26 8.51 21.12 18.62
C LYS A 26 8.11 22.18 17.58
N GLY A 27 6.99 21.97 16.89
CA GLY A 27 6.56 22.82 15.78
C GLY A 27 7.35 22.61 14.47
N ASP A 28 8.27 21.65 14.42
CA ASP A 28 9.07 21.34 13.23
C ASP A 28 8.26 20.48 12.25
N GLU A 29 7.85 21.11 11.14
CA GLU A 29 7.12 20.47 10.05
C GLU A 29 7.92 19.33 9.40
N VAL A 30 9.24 19.48 9.24
CA VAL A 30 10.09 18.43 8.66
C VAL A 30 10.13 17.21 9.57
N GLN A 31 10.10 17.41 10.90
CA GLN A 31 9.95 16.28 11.82
C GLN A 31 8.58 15.61 11.73
N ALA A 32 7.50 16.39 11.62
CA ALA A 32 6.16 15.84 11.42
C ALA A 32 6.09 15.01 10.14
N GLU A 33 6.54 15.56 9.01
CA GLU A 33 6.56 14.89 7.71
C GLU A 33 7.35 13.57 7.74
N ARG A 34 8.53 13.56 8.39
CA ARG A 34 9.32 12.34 8.56
C ARG A 34 8.55 11.28 9.34
N ARG A 35 7.88 11.66 10.42
CA ARG A 35 7.13 10.74 11.28
C ARG A 35 5.89 10.19 10.59
N ILE A 36 5.18 11.04 9.84
CA ILE A 36 4.06 10.65 8.98
C ILE A 36 4.54 9.65 7.94
N SER A 37 5.63 9.98 7.22
CA SER A 37 6.19 9.13 6.17
C SER A 37 6.65 7.78 6.70
N GLN A 38 7.26 7.73 7.89
CA GLN A 38 7.65 6.48 8.55
C GLN A 38 6.43 5.62 8.87
N THR A 39 5.42 6.21 9.52
CA THR A 39 4.19 5.50 9.92
C THR A 39 3.46 4.90 8.72
N VAL A 40 3.32 5.68 7.64
CA VAL A 40 2.69 5.22 6.40
C VAL A 40 3.52 4.13 5.72
N ASN A 41 4.85 4.29 5.64
CA ASN A 41 5.72 3.27 5.05
C ASN A 41 5.68 1.95 5.81
N ASP A 42 5.63 1.98 7.13
CA ASP A 42 5.56 0.77 7.95
C ASP A 42 4.19 0.08 7.82
N GLY A 43 3.11 0.87 7.73
CA GLY A 43 1.78 0.38 7.41
C GLY A 43 1.73 -0.29 6.02
N LEU A 44 2.29 0.35 4.99
CA LEU A 44 2.39 -0.22 3.65
C LEU A 44 3.16 -1.53 3.67
N ARG A 45 4.35 -1.58 4.29
CA ARG A 45 5.16 -2.80 4.39
C ARG A 45 4.42 -3.93 5.11
N ALA A 46 3.67 -3.62 6.16
CA ALA A 46 2.90 -4.62 6.89
C ALA A 46 1.78 -5.22 6.02
N GLU A 47 1.08 -4.41 5.24
CA GLU A 47 -0.01 -4.88 4.37
C GLU A 47 0.53 -5.60 3.11
N PHE A 48 1.60 -5.09 2.50
CA PHE A 48 2.32 -5.78 1.42
C PHE A 48 3.02 -7.07 1.87
N GLY A 49 3.28 -7.24 3.17
CA GLY A 49 3.82 -8.48 3.73
C GLY A 49 2.77 -9.57 3.93
N LYS A 50 1.50 -9.19 4.09
CA LYS A 50 0.37 -10.11 4.30
C LYS A 50 -0.33 -10.51 2.99
N ARG A 51 -0.42 -9.59 2.03
CA ARG A 51 -1.06 -9.81 0.73
C ARG A 51 0.00 -9.94 -0.37
N THR A 52 -0.32 -10.62 -1.46
CA THR A 52 0.63 -10.71 -2.58
C THR A 52 0.64 -9.38 -3.34
N ILE A 53 1.75 -9.07 -4.03
CA ILE A 53 1.83 -7.86 -4.88
C ILE A 53 0.70 -7.84 -5.92
N HIS A 54 0.22 -9.02 -6.32
CA HIS A 54 -0.90 -9.17 -7.24
C HIS A 54 -2.17 -8.49 -6.72
N ASP A 55 -2.52 -8.73 -5.46
CA ASP A 55 -3.76 -8.24 -4.84
C ASP A 55 -3.80 -6.71 -4.76
N VAL A 56 -2.63 -6.09 -4.56
CA VAL A 56 -2.49 -4.62 -4.49
C VAL A 56 -2.48 -3.96 -5.87
N VAL A 57 -2.21 -4.71 -6.94
CA VAL A 57 -2.25 -4.20 -8.31
C VAL A 57 -3.60 -4.49 -8.99
N SER A 58 -4.27 -5.58 -8.64
CA SER A 58 -5.43 -6.12 -9.37
C SER A 58 -6.79 -5.56 -8.94
N GLY A 59 -6.95 -4.99 -7.74
CA GLY A 59 -8.23 -4.39 -7.36
C GLY A 59 -8.38 -3.88 -5.92
N GLU A 60 -7.56 -4.34 -4.97
CA GLU A 60 -7.79 -4.07 -3.53
C GLU A 60 -7.18 -2.75 -3.04
N ARG A 61 -6.70 -1.89 -3.96
CA ARG A 61 -6.02 -0.62 -3.62
C ARG A 61 -6.83 0.26 -2.68
N GLY A 62 -8.14 0.37 -2.92
CA GLY A 62 -9.02 1.22 -2.12
C GLY A 62 -9.10 0.76 -0.67
N GLU A 63 -9.28 -0.55 -0.45
CA GLU A 63 -9.36 -1.14 0.89
C GLU A 63 -8.04 -0.98 1.63
N ILE A 64 -6.91 -1.24 0.96
CA ILE A 64 -5.57 -1.09 1.55
C ILE A 64 -5.32 0.37 1.94
N MET A 65 -5.68 1.32 1.07
CA MET A 65 -5.54 2.75 1.38
C MET A 65 -6.44 3.17 2.54
N GLN A 66 -7.64 2.63 2.65
CA GLN A 66 -8.53 2.92 3.77
C GLN A 66 -7.95 2.41 5.09
N ILE A 67 -7.54 1.13 5.14
CA ILE A 67 -6.92 0.53 6.31
C ILE A 67 -5.67 1.31 6.72
N LEU A 68 -4.84 1.68 5.75
CA LEU A 68 -3.62 2.45 5.97
C LEU A 68 -3.91 3.85 6.50
N THR A 69 -4.89 4.54 5.91
CA THR A 69 -5.34 5.87 6.34
C THR A 69 -5.83 5.82 7.78
N GLU A 70 -6.72 4.89 8.11
CA GLU A 70 -7.25 4.74 9.48
C GLU A 70 -6.16 4.40 10.49
N ARG A 71 -5.21 3.53 10.12
CA ARG A 71 -4.10 3.16 10.98
C ARG A 71 -3.17 4.33 11.24
N ALA A 72 -2.72 5.01 10.18
CA ALA A 72 -1.84 6.17 10.30
C ALA A 72 -2.52 7.30 11.08
N ASP A 73 -3.82 7.54 10.84
CA ASP A 73 -4.60 8.51 11.58
C ASP A 73 -4.65 8.19 13.09
N ARG A 74 -4.89 6.93 13.47
CA ARG A 74 -4.86 6.50 14.89
C ARG A 74 -3.51 6.74 15.54
N ASP A 75 -2.41 6.37 14.87
CA ASP A 75 -1.07 6.49 15.42
C ASP A 75 -0.65 7.96 15.59
N LEU A 76 -0.97 8.79 14.59
CA LEU A 76 -0.56 10.19 14.52
C LEU A 76 -1.49 11.14 15.30
N ARG A 77 -2.72 10.70 15.64
CA ARG A 77 -3.64 11.43 16.54
C ARG A 77 -3.00 11.79 17.87
N SER A 78 -2.14 10.91 18.38
CA SER A 78 -1.39 11.12 19.62
C SER A 78 -0.48 12.35 19.57
N MET A 79 -0.02 12.71 18.36
CA MET A 79 0.82 13.87 18.10
C MET A 79 0.03 15.11 17.65
N GLY A 80 -1.30 15.09 17.73
CA GLY A 80 -2.14 16.21 17.28
C GLY A 80 -2.23 16.35 15.76
N ILE A 81 -1.90 15.29 15.01
CA ILE A 81 -1.95 15.24 13.55
C ILE A 81 -3.13 14.36 13.13
N GLN A 82 -3.90 14.81 12.15
CA GLN A 82 -4.95 14.02 11.50
C GLN A 82 -4.54 13.70 10.06
N ILE A 83 -4.66 12.43 9.67
CA ILE A 83 -4.51 12.02 8.27
C ILE A 83 -5.88 12.14 7.59
N LEU A 84 -5.91 12.85 6.47
CA LEU A 84 -7.12 13.07 5.68
C LEU A 84 -7.25 12.03 4.56
N ASP A 85 -6.14 11.71 3.90
CA ASP A 85 -6.13 10.80 2.76
C ASP A 85 -4.70 10.28 2.52
N VAL A 86 -4.58 9.00 2.19
CA VAL A 86 -3.34 8.38 1.70
C VAL A 86 -3.64 7.73 0.36
N ARG A 87 -2.88 8.08 -0.67
CA ARG A 87 -3.06 7.49 -2.00
C ARG A 87 -1.75 7.06 -2.63
N LEU A 88 -1.83 5.97 -3.38
CA LEU A 88 -0.78 5.49 -4.25
C LEU A 88 -0.86 6.21 -5.59
N ARG A 89 0.27 6.78 -6.02
CA ARG A 89 0.43 7.35 -7.35
C ARG A 89 0.93 6.30 -8.34
N ARG A 90 1.93 5.51 -7.96
CA ARG A 90 2.51 4.47 -8.80
C ARG A 90 3.07 3.33 -7.96
N VAL A 91 2.91 2.11 -8.43
CA VAL A 91 3.51 0.91 -7.86
C VAL A 91 4.22 0.19 -8.97
N ASP A 92 5.55 0.17 -8.94
CA ASP A 92 6.37 -0.53 -9.93
C ASP A 92 7.05 -1.75 -9.28
N LEU A 93 6.99 -2.89 -9.97
CA LEU A 93 7.86 -4.01 -9.67
C LEU A 93 9.24 -3.76 -10.31
N PRO A 94 10.35 -4.06 -9.62
CA PRO A 94 11.67 -4.15 -10.23
C PRO A 94 11.62 -5.12 -11.40
N LYS A 95 12.31 -4.77 -12.50
CA LYS A 95 12.29 -5.54 -13.75
C LYS A 95 12.64 -7.02 -13.55
N GLU A 96 13.54 -7.31 -12.61
CA GLU A 96 13.99 -8.65 -12.21
C GLU A 96 12.85 -9.55 -11.70
N VAL A 97 11.83 -8.97 -11.06
CA VAL A 97 10.68 -9.71 -10.52
C VAL A 97 9.54 -9.80 -11.53
N SER A 98 9.45 -8.83 -12.43
CA SER A 98 8.39 -8.71 -13.43
C SER A 98 8.30 -9.95 -14.32
N GLU A 99 9.42 -10.49 -14.81
CA GLU A 99 9.41 -11.67 -15.69
C GLU A 99 8.89 -12.92 -14.98
N SER A 100 9.33 -13.19 -13.74
CA SER A 100 8.91 -14.37 -12.97
C SER A 100 7.41 -14.37 -12.64
N VAL A 101 6.84 -13.19 -12.38
CA VAL A 101 5.41 -13.02 -12.09
C VAL A 101 4.61 -13.07 -13.38
N TYR A 102 5.10 -12.43 -14.45
CA TYR A 102 4.44 -12.44 -15.75
C TYR A 102 4.35 -13.86 -16.33
N GLN A 103 5.43 -14.65 -16.24
CA GLN A 103 5.42 -16.06 -16.67
C GLN A 103 4.42 -16.90 -15.86
N ARG A 104 4.27 -16.63 -14.56
CA ARG A 104 3.29 -17.34 -13.72
C ARG A 104 1.85 -16.97 -14.05
N MET A 105 1.58 -15.68 -14.31
CA MET A 105 0.26 -15.22 -14.78
C MET A 105 -0.11 -15.83 -16.13
N GLU A 106 0.86 -15.95 -17.03
CA GLU A 106 0.64 -16.55 -18.34
C GLU A 106 0.32 -18.05 -18.21
N ALA A 107 1.00 -18.75 -17.29
CA ALA A 107 0.73 -20.15 -16.98
C ALA A 107 -0.66 -20.36 -16.36
N GLU A 108 -1.06 -19.53 -15.38
CA GLU A 108 -2.40 -19.60 -14.78
C GLU A 108 -3.50 -19.29 -15.80
N ARG A 109 -3.35 -18.25 -16.62
CA ARG A 109 -4.32 -17.94 -17.69
C ARG A 109 -4.44 -19.07 -18.71
N LYS A 110 -3.32 -19.71 -19.07
CA LYS A 110 -3.33 -20.90 -19.96
C LYS A 110 -4.03 -22.08 -19.30
N SER A 111 -3.84 -22.30 -18.00
CA SER A 111 -4.52 -23.37 -17.25
C SER A 111 -6.02 -23.15 -17.21
N VAL A 112 -6.48 -21.94 -16.83
CA VAL A 112 -7.91 -21.59 -16.80
C VAL A 112 -8.55 -21.73 -18.18
N ALA A 113 -7.86 -21.30 -19.24
CA ALA A 113 -8.36 -21.45 -20.60
C ALA A 113 -8.46 -22.92 -21.05
N ASN A 114 -7.52 -23.78 -20.64
CA ASN A 114 -7.58 -25.22 -20.93
C ASN A 114 -8.68 -25.92 -20.12
N GLU A 115 -8.88 -25.53 -18.87
CA GLU A 115 -9.91 -26.07 -18.00
C GLU A 115 -11.31 -25.72 -18.50
N LEU A 116 -11.54 -24.48 -18.92
CA LEU A 116 -12.78 -24.06 -19.58
C LEU A 116 -13.02 -24.81 -20.90
N ARG A 117 -11.96 -25.08 -21.69
CA ARG A 117 -12.07 -25.87 -22.94
C ARG A 117 -12.41 -27.34 -22.67
N SER A 118 -11.88 -27.92 -21.60
CA SER A 118 -12.16 -29.31 -21.19
C SER A 118 -13.60 -29.47 -20.70
N GLN A 119 -14.10 -28.52 -19.90
CA GLN A 119 -15.49 -28.51 -19.45
C GLN A 119 -16.48 -28.26 -20.60
N GLY A 120 -16.10 -27.47 -21.60
CA GLY A 120 -16.91 -27.25 -22.80
C GLY A 120 -16.95 -28.44 -23.78
N PHE A 121 -16.04 -29.41 -23.66
CA PHE A 121 -16.01 -30.62 -24.50
C PHE A 121 -16.75 -31.82 -23.86
N ALA A 122 -17.25 -31.67 -22.64
CA ALA A 122 -17.94 -32.71 -21.88
C ALA A 122 -19.48 -32.53 -21.83
N ALA A 123 -20.06 -31.70 -22.70
CA ALA A 123 -21.50 -31.46 -22.81
C ALA A 123 -22.05 -31.89 -24.18
#